data_AF-A0A4V1MJF2-F1
#
_entry.id   AF-A0A4V1MJF2-F1
#
_cell.length_a   1.000
_cell.length_b   1.000
_cell.length_c   1.000
_cell.angle_alpha   90.00
_cell.angle_beta   90.00
_cell.angle_gamma   90.00
#
_symmetry.space_group_name_H-M   'P 1'
#
loop_
_entity.id
_entity.type
_entity.pdbx_description
1 polymer ?
#
loop_
_entity_poly.entity_id
_entity_poly.type
_entity_poly.pdbx_seq_one_letter_code
_entity_poly.pdbx_strand_id
1 'polypeptide(L)' 'MNTSDLKLDLINRIAQLKEARIVEEIQKLLDFELDQNEYILNDAQKERVAEAREEYKNKAYLTEDRANQDIEEWLGEK' A
#
# COMPACT_ATOMS: atom_id res chain seq x y z
N MET A 1 -19.20 -2.15 24.65
CA MET A 1 -19.67 -1.41 23.46
C MET A 1 -20.07 -2.42 22.41
N ASN A 2 -21.30 -2.34 21.93
CA ASN A 2 -21.72 -3.08 20.74
C ASN A 2 -21.27 -2.31 19.48
N THR A 3 -21.42 -2.94 18.31
CA THR A 3 -21.04 -2.31 17.01
C THR A 3 -21.77 -0.99 16.75
N SER A 4 -23.02 -0.85 17.20
CA SER A 4 -23.79 0.38 17.03
C SER A 4 -23.22 1.53 17.87
N ASP A 5 -22.80 1.25 19.11
CA ASP A 5 -22.16 2.22 19.98
C ASP A 5 -20.83 2.72 19.38
N LEU A 6 -20.05 1.79 18.80
CA LEU A 6 -18.79 2.11 18.12
C LEU A 6 -19.01 3.01 16.89
N LYS A 7 -20.04 2.74 16.09
CA LYS A 7 -20.39 3.57 14.93
C LYS A 7 -20.78 4.99 15.35
N LEU A 8 -21.60 5.11 16.41
CA LEU A 8 -22.00 6.40 16.95
C LEU A 8 -20.81 7.21 17.49
N ASP A 9 -19.90 6.58 18.24
CA ASP A 9 -18.70 7.25 18.75
C ASP A 9 -17.82 7.75 17.60
N LEU A 10 -17.62 6.92 16.56
CA LEU A 10 -16.81 7.29 15.40
C LEU A 10 -17.40 8.47 14.62
N ILE A 11 -18.72 8.47 14.37
CA ILE A 11 -19.41 9.59 13.70
C ILE A 11 -19.20 10.89 14.48
N ASN A 12 -19.37 10.84 15.81
CA ASN A 12 -19.21 12.01 16.66
C ASN A 12 -17.77 12.54 16.63
N ARG A 13 -16.76 11.66 16.65
CA ARG A 13 -15.35 12.04 16.54
C ARG A 13 -15.04 12.71 15.21
N ILE A 14 -15.50 12.12 14.10
CA ILE A 14 -15.27 12.65 12.76
C ILE A 14 -15.93 14.03 12.61
N ALA A 15 -17.17 14.19 13.11
CA ALA A 15 -17.90 15.46 13.04
C ALA A 15 -17.23 16.61 13.81
N GLN A 16 -16.39 16.29 14.80
CA GLN A 16 -15.65 17.27 15.60
C GLN A 16 -14.26 17.61 15.02
N LEU A 17 -13.79 16.89 14.00
CA LEU A 17 -12.53 17.18 13.33
C LEU A 17 -12.62 18.52 12.59
N LYS A 18 -11.61 19.37 12.81
CA LYS A 18 -11.50 20.69 12.15
C LYS A 18 -10.53 20.68 10.99
N GLU A 19 -9.65 19.69 10.94
CA GLU A 19 -8.60 19.59 9.93
C GLU A 19 -9.08 18.74 8.76
N ALA A 20 -9.37 19.39 7.64
CA ALA A 20 -9.87 18.73 6.42
C ALA A 20 -8.94 17.60 5.94
N ARG A 21 -7.62 17.79 6.06
CA ARG A 21 -6.62 16.76 5.69
C ARG A 21 -6.84 15.44 6.42
N ILE A 22 -7.18 15.47 7.71
CA ILE A 22 -7.40 14.25 8.49
C ILE A 22 -8.68 13.55 8.01
N VAL A 23 -9.73 14.31 7.69
CA VAL A 23 -10.98 13.77 7.14
C VAL A 23 -10.74 13.11 5.78
N GLU A 24 -9.94 13.73 4.92
CA GLU A 24 -9.55 13.17 3.62
C GLU A 24 -8.77 11.84 3.77
N GLU A 25 -7.84 11.74 4.72
CA GLU A 25 -7.12 10.49 4.96
C GLU A 25 -8.02 9.38 5.51
N ILE A 26 -8.96 9.71 6.41
CA ILE A 26 -9.97 8.75 6.88
C ILE A 26 -10.84 8.27 5.72
N GLN A 27 -11.25 9.18 4.83
CA GLN A 27 -12.02 8.84 3.65
C GLN A 27 -11.25 7.89 2.74
N LYS A 28 -9.99 8.18 2.40
CA LYS A 28 -9.14 7.29 1.59
C LYS A 28 -9.01 5.90 2.18
N LEU A 29 -8.83 5.80 3.50
CA LEU A 29 -8.74 4.52 4.19
C LEU A 29 -10.05 3.73 4.06
N LEU A 30 -11.20 4.38 4.28
CA LEU A 30 -12.51 3.73 4.15
C LEU A 30 -12.78 3.32 2.71
N ASP A 31 -12.46 4.18 1.74
CA ASP A 31 -12.61 3.88 0.32
C ASP A 31 -11.78 2.65 -0.06
N PHE A 32 -10.55 2.53 0.46
CA PHE A 32 -9.69 1.36 0.25
C PHE A 32 -10.22 0.07 0.89
N GLU A 33 -10.58 0.12 2.17
CA GLU A 33 -11.05 -1.07 2.91
C GLU A 33 -12.42 -1.56 2.43
N LEU A 34 -13.27 -0.62 1.97
CA LEU A 34 -14.59 -0.93 1.44
C LEU A 34 -14.58 -1.17 -0.06
N ASP A 35 -13.44 -0.98 -0.74
CA ASP A 35 -13.32 -1.31 -2.15
C ASP A 35 -13.56 -2.81 -2.33
N GLN A 36 -14.66 -3.14 -2.99
CA GLN A 36 -15.01 -4.52 -3.37
C GLN A 36 -14.64 -4.80 -4.82
N ASN A 37 -14.02 -3.84 -5.52
CA ASN A 37 -13.62 -4.04 -6.90
C ASN A 37 -12.45 -5.02 -6.98
N GLU A 38 -12.42 -5.77 -8.07
CA GLU A 38 -11.24 -6.58 -8.39
C GLU A 38 -10.08 -5.64 -8.72
N TYR A 39 -8.92 -5.89 -8.13
CA TYR A 39 -7.69 -5.19 -8.50
C TYR A 39 -7.25 -5.62 -9.90
N ILE A 40 -7.70 -4.87 -10.90
CA ILE A 40 -7.32 -5.09 -12.31
C ILE A 40 -6.02 -4.35 -12.58
N LEU A 41 -4.98 -5.10 -12.97
CA LEU A 41 -3.72 -4.53 -13.39
C LEU A 41 -3.92 -3.63 -14.62
N ASN A 42 -3.33 -2.43 -14.58
CA ASN A 42 -3.20 -1.61 -15.78
C ASN A 42 -2.15 -2.22 -16.74
N ASP A 43 -2.06 -1.71 -17.96
CA ASP A 43 -1.23 -2.33 -18.99
C ASP A 43 0.27 -2.26 -18.68
N ALA A 44 0.74 -1.17 -18.06
CA ALA A 44 2.13 -1.05 -17.61
C ALA A 44 2.45 -2.09 -16.50
N GLN A 45 1.50 -2.34 -15.59
CA GLN A 45 1.65 -3.36 -14.55
C GLN A 45 1.65 -4.77 -15.15
N LYS A 46 0.78 -5.05 -16.13
CA LYS A 46 0.78 -6.34 -16.85
C LYS A 46 2.10 -6.58 -17.55
N GLU A 47 2.63 -5.56 -18.23
CA GLU A 47 3.94 -5.62 -18.89
C GLU A 47 5.06 -5.89 -17.88
N ARG A 48 5.10 -5.14 -16.77
CA ARG A 48 6.10 -5.36 -15.72
C ARG A 48 6.01 -6.77 -15.12
N VAL A 49 4.81 -7.30 -14.92
CA VAL A 49 4.62 -8.68 -14.43
C VAL A 49 5.08 -9.71 -15.46
N ALA A 50 4.86 -9.47 -16.75
CA ALA A 50 5.35 -10.33 -17.82
C ALA A 50 6.88 -10.35 -17.85
N GLU A 51 7.52 -9.17 -17.77
CA GLU A 51 8.97 -9.03 -17.65
C GLU A 51 9.51 -9.75 -16.41
N ALA A 52 8.90 -9.55 -15.23
CA ALA A 52 9.32 -10.19 -13.97
C ALA A 52 9.29 -11.73 -14.06
N ARG A 53 8.32 -12.29 -14.80
CA ARG A 53 8.26 -13.75 -15.02
C ARG A 53 9.44 -14.24 -15.85
N GLU A 54 9.86 -13.49 -16.85
CA GLU A 54 11.05 -13.82 -17.65
C GLU A 54 12.34 -13.61 -16.85
N GLU A 55 12.45 -12.53 -16.08
CA GLU A 55 13.55 -12.29 -15.14
C GLU A 55 13.72 -13.47 -14.19
N TYR A 56 12.62 -13.95 -13.59
CA TYR A 56 12.64 -15.09 -12.69
C TYR A 56 13.13 -16.38 -13.38
N LYS A 57 12.59 -16.70 -14.57
CA LYS A 57 13.02 -17.87 -15.37
C LYS A 57 14.51 -17.81 -15.72
N ASN A 58 15.00 -16.62 -16.03
CA ASN A 58 16.40 -16.36 -16.41
C ASN A 58 17.32 -16.20 -15.21
N LYS A 59 16.82 -16.39 -13.97
CA LYS A 59 17.56 -16.17 -12.71
C LYS A 59 18.12 -14.74 -12.58
N ALA A 60 17.49 -13.78 -13.25
CA ALA A 60 17.78 -12.35 -13.15
C ALA A 60 17.02 -11.74 -11.97
N TYR A 61 17.21 -12.31 -10.78
CA TYR A 61 16.67 -11.79 -9.52
C TYR A 61 17.80 -11.64 -8.50
N LEU A 62 17.59 -10.76 -7.52
CA LEU A 62 18.50 -10.61 -6.39
C LEU A 62 18.11 -11.59 -5.27
N THR A 63 19.11 -12.21 -4.66
CA THR A 63 18.93 -12.89 -3.37
C THR A 63 18.86 -11.85 -2.26
N GLU A 64 18.30 -12.24 -1.12
CA GLU A 64 18.27 -11.40 0.08
C GLU A 64 19.68 -10.90 0.45
N ASP A 65 20.67 -11.80 0.51
CA ASP A 65 22.06 -11.44 0.82
C ASP A 65 22.61 -10.36 -0.13
N ARG A 66 22.34 -10.49 -1.44
CA ARG A 66 22.85 -9.56 -2.44
C ARG A 66 22.12 -8.21 -2.37
N ALA A 67 20.80 -8.24 -2.17
CA ALA A 67 20.02 -7.02 -1.98
C ALA A 67 20.47 -6.26 -0.72
N ASN A 68 20.75 -6.98 0.38
CA ASN A 68 21.25 -6.38 1.61
C ASN A 68 22.64 -5.78 1.41
N GLN A 69 23.54 -6.48 0.71
CA GLN A 69 24.85 -5.95 0.36
C GLN A 69 24.75 -4.66 -0.47
N ASP A 70 23.92 -4.63 -1.52
CA ASP A 70 23.73 -3.44 -2.36
C ASP A 70 23.21 -2.25 -1.53
N ILE A 71 22.33 -2.51 -0.54
CA ILE A 71 21.82 -1.49 0.39
C ILE A 71 22.93 -0.99 1.34
N GLU A 72 23.73 -1.89 1.91
CA GLU A 72 24.86 -1.52 2.78
C GLU A 72 25.90 -0.68 2.05
N GLU A 73 26.24 -1.07 0.81
CA GLU A 73 27.13 -0.30 -0.06
C GLU A 73 26.56 1.11 -0.30
N TRP A 74 25.29 1.22 -0.70
CA TRP A 74 24.65 2.51 -0.91
C TRP A 74 24.61 3.41 0.34
N LEU A 75 24.37 2.83 1.52
CA LEU A 75 24.36 3.57 2.79
C LEU A 75 25.78 3.99 3.22
N GLY A 76 26.81 3.22 2.83
CA GLY A 76 28.21 3.47 3.12
C GLY A 76 28.91 4.46 2.19
N GLU A 77 28.32 4.83 1.05
CA GLU A 77 28.85 5.83 0.11
C GLU A 77 28.79 7.30 0.62
N LYS A 78 28.59 7.51 1.93
CA LYS A 78 28.56 8.84 2.58
C LYS A 78 29.81 9.16 3.39
#